data_AF-A0A7C9AKS6-F1
#
_entry.id   AF-A0A7C9AKS6-F1
#
_cell.length_a   1.000
_cell.length_b   1.000
_cell.length_c   1.000
_cell.angle_alpha   90.00
_cell.angle_beta   90.00
_cell.angle_gamma   90.00
#
_symmetry.space_group_name_H-M   'P 1'
#
loop_
_entity.id
_entity.type
_entity.pdbx_description
1 polymer ?
#
loop_
_entity_poly.entity_id
_entity_poly.type
_entity_poly.pdbx_seq_one_letter_code
_entity_poly.pdbx_strand_id
1 'polypeptide(L)'
;SEVKGNTGDLFRYRAMPWLLWKPLIWRWLSRLWLLGVSLGIGLMGSLMGCLVIVERGLPVTRVISRMTLQQILAEAVGEELIMNESNVVGFEDDGNKVTVFLENGQSYEGDLLVGADGIWSKVRKALLGSDAAVYSGYTCYTGIADFVPADINTIGYRVFLGHKQYFVSSDVGAGKMQWYAFHKEPPGGVDGPNGKKQRLLEIFAGWCDNVIDLILATDEEAILRRDIYDRRPSFTWGRGRVTLLGDSIHAMQPNMGQGGCMAIEDAYQLALELDKAWQKSIETGKPIDVVSSLRSYERARILRVAAIHGMARMAAMMASTYKAYLGVGLGPLSFLTKLRIPHPGRVGGRVFISRAMPLMLSWVLGGNSEKLEGRVPSCRLSEKASDQLQRWFQDDDALERALGGEWFLIPQGDDTEALPTISLSRDENRPTLIGRVSHEDFPGISVALPCPQVSERHAEISCKDGAYFVTDLRSEHGTWISDNEGRRHRLPPNFPTRFHPSFVIEFGGDKKAVFRVKVLKAPPKVTEHKSEMALQTV
;
A
#
# COMPACT_ATOMS: atom_id res chain seq x y z
N SER A 1 -59.15 -48.50 10.49
CA SER A 1 -57.74 -48.91 10.33
C SER A 1 -56.85 -47.86 10.99
N GLU A 2 -56.99 -47.66 12.30
CA GLU A 2 -56.34 -48.42 13.39
C GLU A 2 -54.83 -48.14 13.47
N VAL A 3 -54.23 -47.72 14.59
CA VAL A 3 -54.70 -47.53 15.97
C VAL A 3 -53.60 -46.73 16.71
N LYS A 4 -54.03 -45.75 17.53
CA LYS A 4 -53.54 -45.29 18.86
C LYS A 4 -52.02 -45.14 19.09
N GLY A 5 -51.53 -44.15 19.84
CA GLY A 5 -52.10 -43.28 20.87
C GLY A 5 -50.97 -42.34 21.32
N ASN A 6 -51.00 -41.63 22.45
CA ASN A 6 -51.99 -41.16 23.40
C ASN A 6 -51.21 -40.08 24.21
N THR A 7 -51.89 -39.07 24.76
CA THR A 7 -51.51 -38.31 25.99
C THR A 7 -50.04 -37.84 26.14
N GLY A 8 -49.67 -36.56 26.16
CA GLY A 8 -50.31 -35.36 26.69
C GLY A 8 -49.26 -34.68 27.58
N ASP A 9 -48.94 -33.40 27.35
CA ASP A 9 -48.34 -32.56 28.40
C ASP A 9 -48.53 -31.08 28.10
N LEU A 10 -49.05 -30.39 29.12
CA LEU A 10 -49.12 -28.95 29.27
C LEU A 10 -47.69 -28.37 29.27
N PHE A 11 -47.42 -27.35 28.46
CA PHE A 11 -46.92 -26.04 28.92
C PHE A 11 -46.78 -25.12 27.70
N ARG A 12 -47.68 -24.13 27.60
CA ARG A 12 -47.56 -23.00 26.67
C ARG A 12 -46.34 -22.16 27.07
N TYR A 13 -45.30 -22.15 26.23
CA TYR A 13 -44.38 -21.02 26.14
C TYR A 13 -44.58 -20.32 24.79
N ARG A 14 -44.94 -19.03 24.87
CA ARG A 14 -45.00 -18.08 23.75
C ARG A 14 -43.64 -18.05 23.03
N ALA A 15 -43.61 -18.48 21.78
CA ALA A 15 -42.52 -18.13 20.87
C ALA A 15 -42.63 -16.64 20.49
N MET A 16 -41.72 -15.80 21.01
CA MET A 16 -41.53 -14.42 20.57
C MET A 16 -40.55 -14.35 19.38
N PRO A 17 -40.68 -13.33 18.51
CA PRO A 17 -40.14 -13.33 17.15
C PRO A 17 -38.64 -12.96 17.11
N TRP A 18 -37.77 -13.97 17.27
CA TRP A 18 -36.31 -13.82 17.11
C TRP A 18 -35.82 -13.83 15.65
N LEU A 19 -36.68 -14.15 14.68
CA LEU A 19 -36.31 -14.32 13.28
C LEU A 19 -36.31 -13.04 12.43
N LEU A 20 -36.89 -11.94 12.93
CA LEU A 20 -36.91 -10.64 12.23
C LEU A 20 -35.71 -9.73 12.56
N TRP A 21 -34.89 -10.09 13.55
CA TRP A 21 -33.80 -9.25 14.04
C TRP A 21 -32.40 -9.65 13.52
N LYS A 22 -32.25 -10.80 12.85
CA LYS A 22 -30.94 -11.25 12.34
C LYS A 22 -30.26 -10.28 11.36
N PRO A 23 -30.97 -9.65 10.38
CA PRO A 23 -30.35 -8.70 9.46
C PRO A 23 -30.03 -7.34 10.13
N LEU A 24 -30.84 -6.94 11.11
CA LEU A 24 -30.70 -5.68 11.84
C LEU A 24 -29.57 -5.75 12.87
N ILE A 25 -29.42 -6.87 13.58
CA ILE A 25 -28.31 -7.13 14.51
C ILE A 25 -26.99 -7.27 13.77
N TRP A 26 -26.95 -7.90 12.59
CA TRP A 26 -25.74 -7.92 11.76
C TRP A 26 -25.40 -6.54 11.16
N ARG A 27 -26.40 -5.72 10.77
CA ARG A 27 -26.20 -4.31 10.39
C ARG A 27 -25.80 -3.41 11.57
N TRP A 28 -26.25 -3.71 12.78
CA TRP A 28 -25.87 -2.99 14.00
C TRP A 28 -24.48 -3.38 14.50
N LEU A 29 -24.14 -4.68 14.53
CA LEU A 29 -22.81 -5.18 14.89
C LEU A 29 -21.76 -4.75 13.88
N SER A 30 -22.06 -4.79 12.57
CA SER A 30 -21.15 -4.26 11.56
C SER A 30 -20.95 -2.75 11.68
N ARG A 31 -21.98 -1.96 12.04
CA ARG A 31 -21.85 -0.53 12.33
C ARG A 31 -21.09 -0.23 13.62
N LEU A 32 -21.29 -0.99 14.69
CA LEU A 32 -20.53 -0.91 15.94
C LEU A 32 -19.06 -1.28 15.74
N TRP A 33 -18.79 -2.27 14.89
CA TRP A 33 -17.44 -2.66 14.51
C TRP A 33 -16.79 -1.56 13.64
N LEU A 34 -17.46 -1.07 12.60
CA LEU A 34 -16.99 0.02 11.72
C LEU A 34 -16.67 1.33 12.46
N LEU A 35 -17.41 1.66 13.54
CA LEU A 35 -17.19 2.88 14.35
C LEU A 35 -16.04 2.76 15.36
N GLY A 36 -15.78 1.55 15.88
CA GLY A 36 -14.65 1.28 16.80
C GLY A 36 -13.32 1.07 16.08
N VAL A 37 -13.37 0.58 14.85
CA VAL A 37 -12.22 0.21 14.00
C VAL A 37 -11.56 1.42 13.32
N SER A 38 -12.31 2.52 13.12
CA SER A 38 -11.84 3.69 12.37
C SER A 38 -10.80 4.56 13.08
N LEU A 39 -10.53 4.36 14.37
CA LEU A 39 -9.68 5.27 15.17
C LEU A 39 -8.32 4.69 15.62
N GLY A 40 -7.92 3.50 15.17
CA GLY A 40 -6.69 2.88 15.70
C GLY A 40 -6.03 1.79 14.86
N ILE A 41 -6.49 1.50 13.64
CA ILE A 41 -6.09 0.27 12.94
C ILE A 41 -5.16 0.50 11.74
N GLY A 42 -5.00 1.74 11.26
CA GLY A 42 -4.06 2.03 10.17
C GLY A 42 -2.59 2.12 10.61
N LEU A 43 -2.30 2.87 11.69
CA LEU A 43 -0.92 3.16 12.11
C LEU A 43 -0.51 2.54 13.45
N MET A 44 -1.39 2.51 14.46
CA MET A 44 -1.02 1.96 15.79
C MET A 44 -0.87 0.43 15.78
N GLY A 45 -1.56 -0.25 14.87
CA GLY A 45 -1.38 -1.69 14.67
C GLY A 45 0.01 -2.00 14.17
N SER A 46 0.38 -1.49 13.00
CA SER A 46 1.69 -1.72 12.40
C SER A 46 2.83 -1.52 13.43
N LEU A 47 2.78 -0.46 14.24
CA LEU A 47 3.85 -0.14 15.19
C LEU A 47 3.92 -1.00 16.46
N MET A 48 2.80 -1.42 17.06
CA MET A 48 2.89 -2.30 18.25
C MET A 48 3.18 -3.77 17.88
N GLY A 49 2.77 -4.24 16.70
CA GLY A 49 3.16 -5.56 16.20
C GLY A 49 4.64 -5.64 15.84
N CYS A 50 5.21 -4.54 15.33
CA CYS A 50 6.65 -4.42 15.08
C CYS A 50 7.48 -4.60 16.34
N LEU A 51 7.00 -4.16 17.51
CA LEU A 51 7.80 -4.15 18.73
C LEU A 51 8.32 -5.56 19.07
N VAL A 52 7.48 -6.60 18.99
CA VAL A 52 7.88 -7.98 19.35
C VAL A 52 8.87 -8.59 18.35
N ILE A 53 8.70 -8.31 17.05
CA ILE A 53 9.57 -8.85 15.99
C ILE A 53 10.92 -8.12 15.97
N VAL A 54 10.90 -6.80 16.19
CA VAL A 54 12.09 -5.96 16.36
C VAL A 54 12.84 -6.33 17.64
N GLU A 55 12.15 -6.52 18.76
CA GLU A 55 12.73 -7.00 20.03
C GLU A 55 13.42 -8.36 19.86
N ARG A 56 12.91 -9.20 18.95
CA ARG A 56 13.51 -10.50 18.58
C ARG A 56 14.58 -10.40 17.49
N GLY A 57 14.94 -9.20 17.06
CA GLY A 57 16.03 -8.95 16.11
C GLY A 57 15.73 -9.34 14.65
N LEU A 58 14.46 -9.52 14.30
CA LEU A 58 14.02 -9.84 12.95
C LEU A 58 13.64 -8.56 12.18
N PRO A 59 13.91 -8.48 10.87
CA PRO A 59 13.49 -7.34 10.07
C PRO A 59 11.96 -7.31 9.95
N VAL A 60 11.35 -6.17 10.26
CA VAL A 60 9.88 -5.97 10.20
C VAL A 60 9.32 -6.15 8.79
N THR A 61 9.98 -5.55 7.80
CA THR A 61 9.58 -5.63 6.40
C THR A 61 10.82 -5.39 5.54
N ARG A 62 11.05 -6.28 4.58
CA ARG A 62 12.01 -6.10 3.50
C ARG A 62 11.24 -6.06 2.20
N VAL A 63 11.52 -5.04 1.41
CA VAL A 63 10.96 -4.90 0.07
C VAL A 63 12.10 -5.20 -0.89
N ILE A 64 11.84 -6.09 -1.84
CA ILE A 64 12.77 -6.47 -2.90
C ILE A 64 11.98 -6.48 -4.20
N SER A 65 12.65 -6.08 -5.29
CA SER A 65 12.08 -6.24 -6.63
C SER A 65 11.66 -7.69 -6.86
N ARG A 66 10.44 -7.89 -7.35
CA ARG A 66 9.91 -9.23 -7.67
C ARG A 66 10.83 -9.96 -8.65
N MET A 67 11.34 -9.24 -9.66
CA MET A 67 12.22 -9.81 -10.68
C MET A 67 13.51 -10.31 -10.05
N THR A 68 14.13 -9.49 -9.20
CA THR A 68 15.35 -9.86 -8.48
C THR A 68 15.13 -11.06 -7.56
N LEU A 69 14.02 -11.09 -6.81
CA LEU A 69 13.71 -12.23 -5.94
C LEU A 69 13.50 -13.52 -6.75
N GLN A 70 12.79 -13.45 -7.88
CA GLN A 70 12.59 -14.62 -8.74
C GLN A 70 13.91 -15.12 -9.32
N GLN A 71 14.78 -14.22 -9.78
CA GLN A 71 16.10 -14.59 -10.30
C GLN A 71 16.95 -15.28 -9.23
N ILE A 72 17.03 -14.72 -8.02
CA ILE A 72 17.77 -15.34 -6.89
C ILE A 72 17.25 -16.76 -6.61
N LEU A 73 15.93 -16.96 -6.64
CA LEU A 73 15.34 -18.27 -6.39
C LEU A 73 15.58 -19.25 -7.55
N ALA A 74 15.55 -18.77 -8.80
CA ALA A 74 15.85 -19.56 -9.99
C ALA A 74 17.31 -20.02 -10.02
N GLU A 75 18.24 -19.13 -9.71
CA GLU A 75 19.67 -19.45 -9.58
C GLU A 75 19.94 -20.46 -8.46
N ALA A 76 19.23 -20.34 -7.33
CA ALA A 76 19.38 -21.24 -6.20
C ALA A 76 18.89 -22.67 -6.49
N VAL A 77 17.90 -22.85 -7.36
CA VAL A 77 17.41 -24.18 -7.76
C VAL A 77 18.22 -24.78 -8.91
N GLY A 78 18.81 -23.93 -9.77
CA GLY A 78 19.47 -24.34 -11.00
C GLY A 78 18.58 -24.09 -12.22
N GLU A 79 19.03 -23.22 -13.13
CA GLU A 79 18.25 -22.83 -14.32
C GLU A 79 17.98 -24.02 -15.25
N GLU A 80 18.81 -25.06 -15.21
CA GLU A 80 18.64 -26.29 -15.98
C GLU A 80 17.41 -27.12 -15.57
N LEU A 81 16.88 -26.88 -14.36
CA LEU A 81 15.66 -27.52 -13.87
C LEU A 81 14.40 -26.73 -14.26
N ILE A 82 14.56 -25.55 -14.87
CA ILE A 82 13.46 -24.66 -15.24
C ILE A 82 13.22 -24.71 -16.74
N MET A 83 12.08 -25.26 -17.13
CA MET A 83 11.65 -25.32 -18.53
C MET A 83 10.66 -24.18 -18.81
N ASN A 84 11.14 -23.11 -19.47
CA ASN A 84 10.28 -22.06 -19.98
C ASN A 84 9.44 -22.54 -21.18
N GLU A 85 8.46 -21.74 -21.59
CA GLU A 85 7.56 -22.04 -22.73
C GLU A 85 6.79 -23.37 -22.61
N SER A 86 6.75 -23.94 -21.39
CA SER A 86 6.16 -25.26 -21.10
C SER A 86 4.77 -25.11 -20.49
N ASN A 87 3.79 -24.80 -21.33
CA ASN A 87 2.40 -24.57 -20.90
C ASN A 87 1.68 -25.88 -20.59
N VAL A 88 1.48 -26.20 -19.31
CA VAL A 88 0.64 -27.35 -18.90
C VAL A 88 -0.82 -27.11 -19.33
N VAL A 89 -1.44 -28.10 -19.97
CA VAL A 89 -2.85 -28.07 -20.40
C VAL A 89 -3.71 -29.13 -19.70
N GLY A 90 -3.09 -30.15 -19.13
CA GLY A 90 -3.79 -31.20 -18.38
C GLY A 90 -2.82 -32.10 -17.63
N PHE A 91 -3.36 -33.02 -16.85
CA PHE A 91 -2.61 -34.09 -16.19
C PHE A 91 -3.48 -35.33 -15.99
N GLU A 92 -2.84 -36.47 -15.78
CA GLU A 92 -3.46 -37.73 -15.37
C GLU A 92 -2.71 -38.29 -14.16
N ASP A 93 -3.45 -38.74 -13.13
CA ASP A 93 -2.92 -39.41 -11.93
C ASP A 93 -3.40 -40.85 -11.95
N ASP A 94 -2.50 -41.79 -12.20
CA ASP A 94 -2.80 -43.23 -12.26
C ASP A 94 -2.73 -43.92 -10.88
N GLY A 95 -2.41 -43.15 -9.82
CA GLY A 95 -2.23 -43.62 -8.45
C GLY A 95 -0.78 -44.00 -8.11
N ASN A 96 0.10 -44.18 -9.09
CA ASN A 96 1.53 -44.43 -8.92
C ASN A 96 2.39 -43.25 -9.40
N LYS A 97 2.02 -42.62 -10.51
CA LYS A 97 2.70 -41.51 -11.15
C LYS A 97 1.67 -40.48 -11.63
N VAL A 98 2.17 -39.27 -11.90
CA VAL A 98 1.40 -38.21 -12.53
C VAL A 98 2.04 -37.87 -13.86
N THR A 99 1.27 -37.93 -14.94
CA THR A 99 1.69 -37.48 -16.27
C THR A 99 1.10 -36.11 -16.52
N VAL A 100 1.95 -35.11 -16.82
CA VAL A 100 1.51 -33.78 -17.28
C VAL A 100 1.55 -33.70 -18.80
N PHE A 101 0.56 -33.03 -19.38
CA PHE A 101 0.47 -32.79 -20.82
C PHE A 101 0.72 -31.31 -21.10
N LEU A 102 1.63 -31.03 -22.03
CA LEU A 102 1.94 -29.68 -22.48
C LEU A 102 1.15 -29.32 -23.75
N GLU A 103 0.97 -28.03 -23.97
CA GLU A 103 0.27 -27.48 -25.14
C GLU A 103 0.91 -27.88 -26.47
N ASN A 104 2.23 -28.09 -26.49
CA ASN A 104 2.99 -28.53 -27.66
C ASN A 104 2.91 -30.05 -27.93
N GLY A 105 2.11 -30.79 -27.14
CA GLY A 105 1.92 -32.24 -27.26
C GLY A 105 2.95 -33.10 -26.52
N GLN A 106 3.97 -32.49 -25.91
CA GLN A 106 4.91 -33.23 -25.05
C GLN A 106 4.25 -33.63 -23.72
N SER A 107 4.77 -34.70 -23.12
CA SER A 107 4.33 -35.18 -21.80
C SER A 107 5.51 -35.52 -20.90
N TYR A 108 5.34 -35.29 -19.60
CA TYR A 108 6.35 -35.60 -18.59
C TYR A 108 5.73 -36.36 -17.43
N GLU A 109 6.47 -37.33 -16.88
CA GLU A 109 6.02 -38.14 -15.76
C GLU A 109 6.77 -37.76 -14.47
N GLY A 110 6.08 -37.75 -13.34
CA GLY A 110 6.66 -37.52 -12.02
C GLY A 110 5.93 -38.26 -10.90
N ASP A 111 6.54 -38.34 -9.72
CA ASP A 111 5.94 -38.99 -8.54
C ASP A 111 4.76 -38.20 -7.94
N LEU A 112 4.74 -36.89 -8.18
CA LEU A 112 3.72 -35.95 -7.74
C LEU A 112 3.66 -34.73 -8.67
N LEU A 113 2.55 -34.01 -8.61
CA LEU A 113 2.35 -32.72 -9.28
C LEU A 113 1.96 -31.64 -8.27
N VAL A 114 2.65 -30.50 -8.31
CA VAL A 114 2.30 -29.29 -7.56
C VAL A 114 1.80 -28.24 -8.53
N GLY A 115 0.52 -27.89 -8.45
CA GLY A 115 -0.02 -26.75 -9.19
C GLY A 115 0.40 -25.44 -8.52
N ALA A 116 1.40 -24.77 -9.07
CA ALA A 116 1.88 -23.44 -8.65
C ALA A 116 1.63 -22.36 -9.74
N ASP A 117 0.61 -22.59 -10.58
CA ASP A 117 0.28 -21.85 -11.81
C ASP A 117 -0.66 -20.65 -11.59
N GLY A 118 -0.64 -20.06 -10.39
CA GLY A 118 -1.28 -18.79 -10.08
C GLY A 118 -2.82 -18.80 -10.04
N ILE A 119 -3.43 -17.62 -9.92
CA ILE A 119 -4.88 -17.46 -9.73
C ILE A 119 -5.73 -18.07 -10.85
N TRP A 120 -5.18 -18.18 -12.07
CA TRP A 120 -5.83 -18.76 -13.24
C TRP A 120 -5.47 -20.23 -13.46
N SER A 121 -5.05 -20.91 -12.40
CA SER A 121 -4.54 -22.28 -12.42
C SER A 121 -5.40 -23.26 -13.23
N LYS A 122 -4.78 -23.87 -14.23
CA LYS A 122 -5.32 -24.98 -15.03
C LYS A 122 -5.31 -26.27 -14.21
N VAL A 123 -4.27 -26.47 -13.39
CA VAL A 123 -4.18 -27.65 -12.48
C VAL A 123 -5.34 -27.64 -11.49
N ARG A 124 -5.62 -26.50 -10.85
CA ARG A 124 -6.76 -26.32 -9.96
C ARG A 124 -8.08 -26.59 -10.68
N LYS A 125 -8.24 -26.08 -11.90
CA LYS A 125 -9.47 -26.28 -12.68
C LYS A 125 -9.71 -27.76 -12.98
N ALA A 126 -8.69 -28.50 -13.37
CA ALA A 126 -8.79 -29.94 -13.62
C ALA A 126 -9.05 -30.73 -12.32
N LEU A 127 -8.45 -30.32 -11.20
CA LEU A 127 -8.54 -31.00 -9.91
C LEU A 127 -9.86 -30.75 -9.16
N LEU A 128 -10.31 -29.49 -9.11
CA LEU A 128 -11.43 -29.02 -8.27
C LEU A 128 -12.64 -28.56 -9.08
N GLY A 129 -12.55 -28.56 -10.41
CA GLY A 129 -13.58 -28.03 -11.31
C GLY A 129 -13.47 -26.52 -11.54
N SER A 130 -14.40 -26.01 -12.34
CA SER A 130 -14.45 -24.60 -12.72
C SER A 130 -15.18 -23.77 -11.66
N ASP A 131 -14.40 -23.07 -10.84
CA ASP A 131 -14.89 -21.99 -9.97
C ASP A 131 -14.21 -20.68 -10.40
N ALA A 132 -15.00 -19.62 -10.53
CA ALA A 132 -14.51 -18.33 -11.02
C ALA A 132 -13.70 -17.59 -9.94
N ALA A 133 -12.66 -16.86 -10.35
CA ALA A 133 -12.04 -15.88 -9.46
C ALA A 133 -13.04 -14.75 -9.18
N VAL A 134 -13.01 -14.22 -7.97
CA VAL A 134 -13.94 -13.19 -7.50
C VAL A 134 -13.27 -11.83 -7.63
N TYR A 135 -13.86 -10.94 -8.42
CA TYR A 135 -13.39 -9.56 -8.51
C TYR A 135 -13.55 -8.85 -7.18
N SER A 136 -12.48 -8.22 -6.70
CA SER A 136 -12.45 -7.53 -5.40
C SER A 136 -13.23 -6.20 -5.40
N GLY A 137 -13.58 -5.68 -6.57
CA GLY A 137 -14.12 -4.34 -6.73
C GLY A 137 -13.06 -3.26 -7.00
N TYR A 138 -11.78 -3.63 -7.10
CA TYR A 138 -10.68 -2.69 -7.32
C TYR A 138 -9.87 -3.01 -8.56
N THR A 139 -9.51 -1.96 -9.26
CA THR A 139 -8.41 -1.92 -10.23
C THR A 139 -7.20 -1.32 -9.55
N CYS A 140 -6.03 -1.90 -9.80
CA CYS A 140 -4.75 -1.44 -9.29
C CYS A 140 -3.88 -0.99 -10.47
N TYR A 141 -3.37 0.23 -10.38
CA TYR A 141 -2.25 0.69 -11.20
C TYR A 141 -0.97 0.53 -10.40
N THR A 142 0.10 0.07 -11.04
CA THR A 142 1.41 -0.08 -10.39
C THR A 142 2.49 0.59 -11.22
N GLY A 143 3.49 1.16 -10.58
CA GLY A 143 4.64 1.75 -11.25
C GLY A 143 5.90 1.71 -10.38
N ILE A 144 7.03 1.98 -11.01
CA ILE A 144 8.32 2.18 -10.35
C ILE A 144 8.84 3.55 -10.78
N ALA A 145 9.02 4.44 -9.81
CA ALA A 145 9.51 5.79 -10.02
C ALA A 145 10.98 5.90 -9.64
N ASP A 146 11.78 6.58 -10.47
CA ASP A 146 13.18 6.94 -10.18
C ASP A 146 13.24 8.22 -9.33
N PHE A 147 12.58 8.14 -8.17
CA PHE A 147 12.33 9.26 -7.29
C PHE A 147 12.18 8.76 -5.85
N VAL A 148 12.93 9.35 -4.91
CA VAL A 148 12.78 9.09 -3.47
C VAL A 148 12.28 10.36 -2.78
N PRO A 149 11.10 10.33 -2.14
CA PRO A 149 10.58 11.48 -1.39
C PRO A 149 11.51 11.93 -0.25
N ALA A 150 11.47 13.22 0.08
CA ALA A 150 12.35 13.85 1.08
C ALA A 150 12.16 13.35 2.53
N ASP A 151 11.00 12.79 2.85
CA ASP A 151 10.66 12.18 4.13
C ASP A 151 11.11 10.71 4.28
N ILE A 152 11.78 10.12 3.29
CA ILE A 152 12.41 8.79 3.42
C ILE A 152 13.92 8.94 3.50
N ASN A 153 14.52 8.60 4.64
CA ASN A 153 15.98 8.65 4.79
C ASN A 153 16.66 7.31 4.42
N THR A 154 16.13 6.19 4.92
CA THR A 154 16.69 4.86 4.71
C THR A 154 15.73 3.94 3.98
N ILE A 155 14.59 3.60 4.61
CA ILE A 155 13.58 2.69 4.06
C ILE A 155 12.21 3.31 4.29
N GLY A 156 11.38 3.29 3.25
CA GLY A 156 10.04 3.87 3.27
C GLY A 156 8.94 2.87 2.95
N TYR A 157 7.87 2.88 3.75
CA TYR A 157 6.59 2.29 3.37
C TYR A 157 5.48 3.26 3.76
N ARG A 158 4.62 3.64 2.82
CA ARG A 158 3.54 4.61 3.03
C ARG A 158 2.22 4.08 2.52
N VAL A 159 1.17 4.43 3.24
CA VAL A 159 -0.22 4.17 2.86
C VAL A 159 -0.97 5.49 2.92
N PHE A 160 -1.53 5.90 1.80
CA PHE A 160 -2.36 7.08 1.65
C PHE A 160 -3.81 6.62 1.47
N LEU A 161 -4.70 7.12 2.31
CA LEU A 161 -6.10 6.69 2.38
C LEU A 161 -7.03 7.75 1.80
N GLY A 162 -7.97 7.32 0.97
CA GLY A 162 -9.04 8.17 0.45
C GLY A 162 -10.35 7.41 0.29
N HIS A 163 -11.41 8.15 -0.09
CA HIS A 163 -12.72 7.52 -0.25
C HIS A 163 -12.75 6.68 -1.53
N LYS A 164 -13.01 5.36 -1.40
CA LYS A 164 -13.04 4.38 -2.51
C LYS A 164 -11.72 4.19 -3.26
N GLN A 165 -10.62 4.76 -2.77
CA GLN A 165 -9.32 4.64 -3.40
C GLN A 165 -8.22 4.81 -2.36
N TYR A 166 -7.07 4.19 -2.58
CA TYR A 166 -5.91 4.28 -1.70
C TYR A 166 -4.64 4.07 -2.50
N PHE A 167 -3.54 4.61 -2.00
CA PHE A 167 -2.24 4.57 -2.66
C PHE A 167 -1.21 4.03 -1.68
N VAL A 168 -0.33 3.14 -2.14
CA VAL A 168 0.75 2.56 -1.35
C VAL A 168 2.05 2.82 -2.08
N SER A 169 3.09 3.24 -1.36
CA SER A 169 4.43 3.40 -1.92
C SER A 169 5.48 2.78 -1.01
N SER A 170 6.45 2.08 -1.60
CA SER A 170 7.53 1.39 -0.91
C SER A 170 8.88 1.63 -1.57
N ASP A 171 9.91 1.86 -0.77
CA ASP A 171 11.30 1.88 -1.23
C ASP A 171 11.72 0.48 -1.67
N VAL A 172 12.28 0.35 -2.87
CA VAL A 172 12.80 -0.92 -3.40
C VAL A 172 14.32 -0.90 -3.57
N GLY A 173 15.00 0.07 -2.97
CA GLY A 173 16.44 0.31 -3.09
C GLY A 173 16.83 1.04 -4.38
N ALA A 174 18.14 1.34 -4.49
CA ALA A 174 18.76 1.99 -5.65
C ALA A 174 18.10 3.30 -6.11
N GLY A 175 17.49 4.05 -5.19
CA GLY A 175 16.82 5.31 -5.49
C GLY A 175 15.46 5.17 -6.17
N LYS A 176 14.85 3.98 -6.12
CA LYS A 176 13.57 3.68 -6.78
C LYS A 176 12.45 3.45 -5.76
N MET A 177 11.27 3.95 -6.09
CA MET A 177 10.03 3.76 -5.32
C MET A 177 9.02 2.98 -6.15
N GLN A 178 8.60 1.82 -5.65
CA GLN A 178 7.46 1.12 -6.22
C GLN A 178 6.17 1.63 -5.59
N TRP A 179 5.11 1.78 -6.39
CA TRP A 179 3.81 2.20 -5.89
C TRP A 179 2.65 1.41 -6.49
N TYR A 180 1.53 1.44 -5.76
CA TYR A 180 0.29 0.76 -6.05
C TYR A 180 -0.88 1.70 -5.79
N ALA A 181 -1.62 2.04 -6.83
CA ALA A 181 -2.77 2.94 -6.79
C ALA A 181 -4.05 2.14 -7.01
N PHE A 182 -4.87 2.01 -5.97
CA PHE A 182 -6.09 1.22 -6.00
C PHE A 182 -7.29 2.13 -6.17
N HIS A 183 -8.11 1.86 -7.18
CA HIS A 183 -9.31 2.63 -7.49
C HIS A 183 -10.51 1.69 -7.66
N LYS A 184 -11.66 2.07 -7.08
CA LYS A 184 -12.89 1.28 -7.17
C LYS A 184 -13.62 1.55 -8.48
N GLU A 185 -13.60 0.59 -9.39
CA GLU A 185 -14.30 0.65 -10.67
C GLU A 185 -14.80 -0.76 -11.09
N PRO A 186 -15.63 -0.90 -12.14
CA PRO A 186 -15.92 -2.20 -12.73
C PRO A 186 -14.67 -2.84 -13.37
N PRO A 187 -14.58 -4.20 -13.43
CA PRO A 187 -13.45 -4.87 -14.07
C PRO A 187 -13.52 -4.77 -15.60
N GLY A 188 -12.39 -5.03 -16.26
CA GLY A 188 -12.29 -5.11 -17.72
C GLY A 188 -12.06 -3.77 -18.43
N GLY A 189 -11.78 -2.70 -17.68
CA GLY A 189 -11.43 -1.40 -18.27
C GLY A 189 -10.10 -1.44 -19.05
N VAL A 190 -10.00 -0.57 -20.05
CA VAL A 190 -8.79 -0.38 -20.86
C VAL A 190 -8.54 1.12 -20.95
N ASP A 191 -7.32 1.55 -20.63
CA ASP A 191 -6.90 2.93 -20.87
C ASP A 191 -6.44 3.08 -22.31
N GLY A 192 -6.65 4.26 -22.90
CA GLY A 192 -6.08 4.59 -24.21
C GLY A 192 -4.55 4.50 -24.22
N PRO A 193 -3.92 4.38 -25.40
CA PRO A 193 -2.48 4.49 -25.54
C PRO A 193 -1.97 5.78 -24.89
N ASN A 194 -0.95 5.67 -24.04
CA ASN A 194 -0.37 6.76 -23.27
C ASN A 194 -1.35 7.57 -22.39
N GLY A 195 -2.50 6.98 -22.01
CA GLY A 195 -3.52 7.64 -21.21
C GLY A 195 -3.51 7.30 -19.71
N LYS A 196 -2.62 6.42 -19.23
CA LYS A 196 -2.65 5.90 -17.85
C LYS A 196 -2.21 6.95 -16.85
N LYS A 197 -1.10 7.66 -17.11
CA LYS A 197 -0.62 8.73 -16.23
C LYS A 197 -1.64 9.85 -16.15
N GLN A 198 -2.18 10.31 -17.28
CA GLN A 198 -3.22 11.34 -17.29
C GLN A 198 -4.44 10.92 -16.46
N ARG A 199 -4.99 9.72 -16.71
CA ARG A 199 -6.11 9.18 -15.93
C ARG A 199 -5.80 9.08 -14.44
N LEU A 200 -4.59 8.66 -14.08
CA LEU A 200 -4.16 8.61 -12.68
C LEU A 200 -4.12 10.00 -12.05
N LEU A 201 -3.62 11.02 -12.75
CA LEU A 201 -3.64 12.40 -12.28
C LEU A 201 -5.06 12.93 -12.11
N GLU A 202 -6.01 12.51 -12.94
CA GLU A 202 -7.44 12.82 -12.78
C GLU A 202 -8.06 12.10 -11.58
N ILE A 203 -7.81 10.79 -11.41
CA ILE A 203 -8.33 9.98 -10.29
C ILE A 203 -7.80 10.51 -8.94
N PHE A 204 -6.51 10.83 -8.90
CA PHE A 204 -5.81 11.31 -7.71
C PHE A 204 -5.73 12.84 -7.64
N ALA A 205 -6.54 13.55 -8.41
CA ALA A 205 -6.64 15.00 -8.32
C ALA A 205 -6.98 15.44 -6.88
N GLY A 206 -6.24 16.42 -6.36
CA GLY A 206 -6.38 16.91 -4.98
C GLY A 206 -5.72 16.03 -3.91
N TRP A 207 -5.00 14.97 -4.28
CA TRP A 207 -4.14 14.23 -3.34
C TRP A 207 -2.87 15.01 -3.03
N CYS A 208 -2.21 14.60 -1.95
CA CYS A 208 -0.95 15.21 -1.54
C CYS A 208 0.16 15.01 -2.59
N ASP A 209 1.12 15.93 -2.57
CA ASP A 209 2.24 15.95 -3.52
C ASP A 209 3.02 14.65 -3.58
N ASN A 210 3.18 13.96 -2.45
CA ASN A 210 3.85 12.66 -2.40
C ASN A 210 3.25 11.62 -3.35
N VAL A 211 1.93 11.64 -3.59
CA VAL A 211 1.26 10.72 -4.53
C VAL A 211 1.42 11.22 -5.97
N ILE A 212 1.18 12.52 -6.18
CA ILE A 212 1.25 13.14 -7.51
C ILE A 212 2.67 13.04 -8.09
N ASP A 213 3.69 13.34 -7.28
CA ASP A 213 5.09 13.34 -7.70
C ASP A 213 5.56 11.93 -8.09
N LEU A 214 5.10 10.89 -7.39
CA LEU A 214 5.38 9.50 -7.77
C LEU A 214 4.75 9.13 -9.12
N ILE A 215 3.52 9.57 -9.38
CA ILE A 215 2.84 9.33 -10.66
C ILE A 215 3.56 10.08 -11.80
N LEU A 216 3.92 11.34 -11.58
CA LEU A 216 4.64 12.16 -12.57
C LEU A 216 6.01 11.58 -12.91
N ALA A 217 6.77 11.16 -11.89
CA ALA A 217 8.11 10.61 -12.01
C ALA A 217 8.17 9.17 -12.56
N THR A 218 7.03 8.54 -12.83
CA THR A 218 6.98 7.20 -13.42
C THR A 218 6.76 7.30 -14.93
N ASP A 219 7.55 6.60 -15.73
CA ASP A 219 7.34 6.56 -17.18
C ASP A 219 5.99 5.92 -17.53
N GLU A 220 5.32 6.45 -18.55
CA GLU A 220 3.96 6.00 -18.96
C GLU A 220 3.91 4.49 -19.24
N GLU A 221 4.93 3.97 -19.93
CA GLU A 221 5.03 2.55 -20.29
C GLU A 221 5.30 1.64 -19.07
N ALA A 222 5.85 2.20 -17.99
CA ALA A 222 6.09 1.48 -16.75
C ALA A 222 4.83 1.37 -15.87
N ILE A 223 3.74 2.05 -16.24
CA ILE A 223 2.46 2.01 -15.51
C ILE A 223 1.63 0.81 -15.99
N LEU A 224 1.38 -0.13 -15.09
CA LEU A 224 0.59 -1.33 -15.37
C LEU A 224 -0.77 -1.26 -14.69
N ARG A 225 -1.86 -1.47 -15.44
CA ARG A 225 -3.23 -1.62 -14.92
C ARG A 225 -3.56 -3.11 -14.73
N ARG A 226 -4.11 -3.48 -13.57
CA ARG A 226 -4.56 -4.84 -13.27
C ARG A 226 -5.83 -4.82 -12.45
N ASP A 227 -6.80 -5.63 -12.83
CA ASP A 227 -7.98 -5.88 -11.99
C ASP A 227 -7.63 -6.88 -10.89
N ILE A 228 -8.03 -6.57 -9.65
CA ILE A 228 -7.68 -7.38 -8.48
C ILE A 228 -8.75 -8.43 -8.27
N TYR A 229 -8.34 -9.69 -8.35
CA TYR A 229 -9.17 -10.86 -8.08
C TYR A 229 -8.62 -11.63 -6.88
N ASP A 230 -9.51 -12.30 -6.17
CA ASP A 230 -9.16 -13.31 -5.17
C ASP A 230 -10.00 -14.58 -5.40
N ARG A 231 -9.81 -15.59 -4.55
CA ARG A 231 -10.65 -16.79 -4.57
C ARG A 231 -11.33 -16.99 -3.21
N ARG A 232 -12.36 -17.82 -3.17
CA ARG A 232 -12.92 -18.25 -1.89
C ARG A 232 -12.00 -19.31 -1.30
N PRO A 233 -11.69 -19.27 0.02
CA PRO A 233 -10.90 -20.31 0.64
C PRO A 233 -11.48 -21.70 0.39
N SER A 234 -10.63 -22.66 0.05
CA SER A 234 -10.97 -24.07 -0.13
C SER A 234 -10.34 -24.91 0.97
N PHE A 235 -11.08 -25.91 1.45
CA PHE A 235 -10.57 -26.95 2.36
C PHE A 235 -9.97 -28.15 1.62
N THR A 236 -10.11 -28.20 0.30
CA THR A 236 -9.55 -29.26 -0.55
C THR A 236 -8.50 -28.64 -1.46
N TRP A 237 -7.23 -28.98 -1.22
CA TRP A 237 -6.08 -28.45 -1.94
C TRP A 237 -5.50 -29.44 -2.94
N GLY A 238 -5.79 -30.73 -2.79
CA GLY A 238 -5.26 -31.78 -3.63
C GLY A 238 -6.15 -33.01 -3.66
N ARG A 239 -5.79 -33.97 -4.53
CA ARG A 239 -6.32 -35.33 -4.56
C ARG A 239 -5.21 -36.25 -5.10
N GLY A 240 -5.11 -37.45 -4.55
CA GLY A 240 -4.06 -38.40 -4.95
C GLY A 240 -2.68 -37.78 -4.83
N ARG A 241 -1.89 -37.89 -5.90
CA ARG A 241 -0.51 -37.40 -6.03
C ARG A 241 -0.42 -35.94 -6.48
N VAL A 242 -1.56 -35.24 -6.55
CA VAL A 242 -1.64 -33.84 -6.96
C VAL A 242 -2.02 -32.95 -5.78
N THR A 243 -1.32 -31.82 -5.64
CA THR A 243 -1.65 -30.76 -4.68
C THR A 243 -1.48 -29.37 -5.32
N LEU A 244 -1.96 -28.34 -4.64
CA LEU A 244 -1.89 -26.95 -5.06
C LEU A 244 -1.09 -26.12 -4.06
N LEU A 245 -0.45 -25.06 -4.55
CA LEU A 245 0.44 -24.19 -3.78
C LEU A 245 0.31 -22.75 -4.25
N GLY A 246 0.38 -21.80 -3.31
CA GLY A 246 0.33 -20.38 -3.65
C GLY A 246 -1.03 -19.95 -4.20
N ASP A 247 -1.00 -19.00 -5.12
CA ASP A 247 -2.20 -18.37 -5.69
C ASP A 247 -3.12 -19.36 -6.43
N SER A 248 -2.64 -20.56 -6.80
CA SER A 248 -3.49 -21.60 -7.39
C SER A 248 -4.58 -22.14 -6.45
N ILE A 249 -4.43 -21.98 -5.13
CA ILE A 249 -5.41 -22.44 -4.14
C ILE A 249 -5.84 -21.36 -3.16
N HIS A 250 -5.03 -20.34 -2.92
CA HIS A 250 -5.35 -19.30 -1.95
C HIS A 250 -4.99 -17.88 -2.41
N ALA A 251 -5.15 -17.60 -3.71
CA ALA A 251 -5.10 -16.23 -4.23
C ALA A 251 -5.95 -15.28 -3.38
N MET A 252 -5.30 -14.23 -2.87
CA MET A 252 -5.86 -13.27 -1.93
C MET A 252 -5.60 -11.84 -2.39
N GLN A 253 -6.38 -10.90 -1.85
CA GLN A 253 -6.18 -9.48 -2.13
C GLN A 253 -4.83 -8.99 -1.57
N PRO A 254 -4.14 -8.05 -2.25
CA PRO A 254 -2.76 -7.68 -1.91
C PRO A 254 -2.61 -6.81 -0.65
N ASN A 255 -3.69 -6.49 0.06
CA ASN A 255 -3.74 -5.43 1.09
C ASN A 255 -2.89 -5.68 2.33
N MET A 256 -2.41 -6.91 2.52
CA MET A 256 -1.49 -7.27 3.61
C MET A 256 -0.09 -7.63 3.12
N GLY A 257 0.15 -7.66 1.80
CA GLY A 257 1.43 -8.09 1.24
C GLY A 257 1.79 -9.56 1.53
N GLN A 258 0.83 -10.41 1.87
CA GLN A 258 1.09 -11.77 2.38
C GLN A 258 1.05 -12.90 1.35
N GLY A 259 0.54 -12.67 0.12
CA GLY A 259 0.39 -13.75 -0.86
C GLY A 259 1.70 -14.50 -1.16
N GLY A 260 2.77 -13.75 -1.48
CA GLY A 260 4.09 -14.33 -1.69
C GLY A 260 4.68 -14.99 -0.44
N CYS A 261 4.49 -14.39 0.73
CA CYS A 261 4.91 -14.98 2.01
C CYS A 261 4.22 -16.34 2.25
N MET A 262 2.92 -16.43 1.97
CA MET A 262 2.18 -17.69 2.12
C MET A 262 2.68 -18.76 1.15
N ALA A 263 2.97 -18.40 -0.10
CA ALA A 263 3.54 -19.35 -1.07
C ALA A 263 4.93 -19.88 -0.64
N ILE A 264 5.78 -19.02 -0.06
CA ILE A 264 7.08 -19.43 0.50
C ILE A 264 6.87 -20.36 1.71
N GLU A 265 5.96 -20.03 2.62
CA GLU A 265 5.61 -20.89 3.76
C GLU A 265 5.06 -22.25 3.29
N ASP A 266 4.28 -22.27 2.21
CA ASP A 266 3.76 -23.50 1.63
C ASP A 266 4.88 -24.37 1.07
N ALA A 267 5.79 -23.78 0.28
CA ALA A 267 6.91 -24.48 -0.33
C ALA A 267 7.79 -25.11 0.75
N TYR A 268 8.09 -24.36 1.82
CA TYR A 268 8.82 -24.88 2.98
C TYR A 268 8.07 -26.01 3.68
N GLN A 269 6.78 -25.84 3.95
CA GLN A 269 5.99 -26.85 4.64
C GLN A 269 5.83 -28.13 3.81
N LEU A 270 5.70 -28.01 2.49
CA LEU A 270 5.66 -29.15 1.57
C LEU A 270 7.00 -29.91 1.57
N ALA A 271 8.11 -29.19 1.40
CA ALA A 271 9.44 -29.78 1.45
C ALA A 271 9.71 -30.49 2.78
N LEU A 272 9.27 -29.90 3.90
CA LEU A 272 9.40 -30.49 5.24
C LEU A 272 8.64 -31.81 5.39
N GLU A 273 7.41 -31.91 4.86
CA GLU A 273 6.63 -33.15 4.95
C GLU A 273 7.14 -34.25 3.99
N LEU A 274 7.74 -33.85 2.87
CA LEU A 274 8.41 -34.78 1.95
C LEU A 274 9.74 -35.28 2.54
N ASP A 275 10.56 -34.42 3.13
CA ASP A 275 11.81 -34.82 3.80
C ASP A 275 11.55 -35.77 4.98
N LYS A 276 10.57 -35.49 5.84
CA LYS A 276 10.17 -36.43 6.91
C LYS A 276 9.79 -37.81 6.37
N ALA A 277 9.07 -37.85 5.25
CA ALA A 277 8.67 -39.12 4.64
C ALA A 277 9.85 -39.83 3.97
N TRP A 278 10.79 -39.09 3.39
CA TRP A 278 12.06 -39.59 2.88
C TRP A 278 12.91 -40.22 4.00
N GLN A 279 13.12 -39.51 5.12
CA GLN A 279 13.86 -40.04 6.27
C GLN A 279 13.21 -41.32 6.82
N LYS A 280 11.88 -41.31 6.99
CA LYS A 280 11.13 -42.49 7.43
C LYS A 280 11.24 -43.66 6.44
N SER A 281 11.29 -43.38 5.14
CA SER A 281 11.49 -44.39 4.11
C SER A 281 12.85 -45.06 4.26
N ILE A 282 13.92 -44.29 4.48
CA ILE A 282 15.26 -44.82 4.78
C ILE A 282 15.25 -45.69 6.04
N GLU A 283 14.67 -45.21 7.13
CA GLU A 283 14.64 -45.93 8.41
C GLU A 283 13.86 -47.25 8.34
N THR A 284 12.78 -47.30 7.56
CA THR A 284 11.87 -48.45 7.53
C THR A 284 12.04 -49.36 6.33
N GLY A 285 12.80 -48.94 5.31
CA GLY A 285 12.94 -49.63 4.02
C GLY A 285 11.66 -49.65 3.19
N LYS A 286 10.61 -48.91 3.57
CA LYS A 286 9.33 -48.85 2.85
C LYS A 286 9.31 -47.69 1.87
N PRO A 287 8.61 -47.79 0.72
CA PRO A 287 8.42 -46.66 -0.20
C PRO A 287 7.79 -45.44 0.49
N ILE A 288 8.11 -44.25 -0.02
CA ILE A 288 7.56 -42.99 0.46
C ILE A 288 6.05 -42.95 0.21
N ASP A 289 5.28 -42.68 1.26
CA ASP A 289 3.85 -42.39 1.13
C ASP A 289 3.63 -40.92 0.77
N VAL A 290 3.79 -40.63 -0.52
CA VAL A 290 3.67 -39.28 -1.09
C VAL A 290 2.30 -38.68 -0.79
N VAL A 291 1.23 -39.45 -0.95
CA VAL A 291 -0.14 -38.95 -0.78
C VAL A 291 -0.36 -38.47 0.65
N SER A 292 0.05 -39.25 1.66
CA SER A 292 -0.05 -38.86 3.06
C SER A 292 0.78 -37.60 3.39
N SER A 293 1.97 -37.44 2.79
CA SER A 293 2.77 -36.22 2.93
C SER A 293 2.06 -35.00 2.36
N LEU A 294 1.48 -35.10 1.16
CA LEU A 294 0.70 -34.00 0.56
C LEU A 294 -0.49 -33.62 1.46
N ARG A 295 -1.25 -34.58 2.00
CA ARG A 295 -2.37 -34.28 2.91
C ARG A 295 -1.91 -33.65 4.22
N SER A 296 -0.73 -34.01 4.73
CA SER A 296 -0.17 -33.42 5.96
C SER A 296 0.27 -31.98 5.74
N TYR A 297 0.90 -31.68 4.60
CA TYR A 297 1.21 -30.32 4.16
C TYR A 297 -0.05 -29.45 4.13
N GLU A 298 -1.10 -29.90 3.46
CA GLU A 298 -2.34 -29.13 3.31
C GLU A 298 -3.00 -28.84 4.66
N ARG A 299 -3.12 -29.85 5.53
CA ARG A 299 -3.70 -29.67 6.88
C ARG A 299 -2.92 -28.67 7.72
N ALA A 300 -1.59 -28.64 7.60
CA ALA A 300 -0.75 -27.68 8.30
C ALA A 300 -0.95 -26.24 7.80
N ARG A 301 -1.30 -26.06 6.52
CA ARG A 301 -1.38 -24.74 5.87
C ARG A 301 -2.79 -24.13 5.84
N ILE A 302 -3.83 -24.94 5.66
CA ILE A 302 -5.21 -24.49 5.44
C ILE A 302 -5.67 -23.44 6.47
N LEU A 303 -5.49 -23.70 7.77
CA LEU A 303 -5.98 -22.78 8.81
C LEU A 303 -5.23 -21.45 8.79
N ARG A 304 -3.90 -21.49 8.65
CA ARG A 304 -3.06 -20.28 8.62
C ARG A 304 -3.42 -19.42 7.41
N VAL A 305 -3.49 -20.03 6.23
CA VAL A 305 -3.83 -19.34 4.99
C VAL A 305 -5.25 -18.78 5.03
N ALA A 306 -6.24 -19.55 5.50
CA ALA A 306 -7.62 -19.07 5.59
C ALA A 306 -7.76 -17.84 6.51
N ALA A 307 -7.04 -17.82 7.63
CA ALA A 307 -7.03 -16.68 8.55
C ALA A 307 -6.40 -15.43 7.91
N ILE A 308 -5.22 -15.57 7.28
CA ILE A 308 -4.55 -14.47 6.56
C ILE A 308 -5.44 -13.94 5.43
N HIS A 309 -6.04 -14.84 4.64
CA HIS A 309 -6.95 -14.48 3.56
C HIS A 309 -8.17 -13.69 4.07
N GLY A 310 -8.77 -14.12 5.19
CA GLY A 310 -9.88 -13.40 5.83
C GLY A 310 -9.47 -11.99 6.26
N MET A 311 -8.29 -11.85 6.87
CA MET A 311 -7.75 -10.56 7.28
C MET A 311 -7.45 -9.65 6.07
N ALA A 312 -6.94 -10.19 4.97
CA ALA A 312 -6.63 -9.41 3.77
C ALA A 312 -7.88 -8.77 3.14
N ARG A 313 -9.01 -9.49 3.12
CA ARG A 313 -10.31 -8.93 2.70
C ARG A 313 -10.82 -7.86 3.67
N MET A 314 -10.67 -8.07 4.98
CA MET A 314 -11.07 -7.07 5.98
C MET A 314 -10.26 -5.78 5.86
N ALA A 315 -8.94 -5.89 5.68
CA ALA A 315 -8.05 -4.74 5.47
C ALA A 315 -8.45 -3.93 4.23
N ALA A 316 -8.80 -4.59 3.13
CA ALA A 316 -9.31 -3.95 1.91
C ALA A 316 -10.56 -3.09 2.17
N MET A 317 -11.54 -3.69 2.85
CA MET A 317 -12.79 -3.01 3.17
C MET A 317 -12.53 -1.81 4.07
N MET A 318 -11.65 -1.94 5.05
CA MET A 318 -11.29 -0.85 5.95
C MET A 318 -10.59 0.32 5.24
N ALA A 319 -9.58 0.03 4.42
CA ALA A 319 -8.82 1.05 3.69
C ALA A 319 -9.74 1.87 2.76
N SER A 320 -10.72 1.22 2.15
CA SER A 320 -11.62 1.85 1.17
C SER A 320 -12.89 2.49 1.74
N THR A 321 -13.34 2.04 2.92
CA THR A 321 -14.55 2.56 3.58
C THR A 321 -14.26 3.58 4.67
N TYR A 322 -13.02 4.11 4.72
CA TYR A 322 -12.59 5.14 5.66
C TYR A 322 -13.38 6.45 5.48
N LYS A 323 -14.61 6.51 6.02
CA LYS A 323 -15.53 7.65 5.92
C LYS A 323 -15.45 8.58 7.12
N ALA A 324 -15.13 8.03 8.30
CA ALA A 324 -15.35 8.70 9.58
C ALA A 324 -14.43 9.91 9.82
N TYR A 325 -13.30 10.01 9.11
CA TYR A 325 -12.36 11.14 9.21
C TYR A 325 -12.37 12.07 8.00
N LEU A 326 -12.97 11.67 6.87
CA LEU A 326 -13.02 12.50 5.66
C LEU A 326 -14.19 13.50 5.67
N GLY A 327 -14.97 13.59 6.76
CA GLY A 327 -16.15 14.47 6.85
C GLY A 327 -17.32 14.06 5.94
N VAL A 328 -17.17 12.98 5.15
CA VAL A 328 -18.17 12.55 4.17
C VAL A 328 -19.24 11.67 4.84
N GLY A 329 -20.44 12.23 4.99
CA GLY A 329 -21.66 11.43 5.21
C GLY A 329 -22.49 11.72 6.46
N LEU A 330 -22.25 12.83 7.18
CA LEU A 330 -23.13 13.24 8.29
C LEU A 330 -24.24 14.20 7.87
N GLY A 331 -24.19 14.76 6.65
CA GLY A 331 -25.24 15.67 6.16
C GLY A 331 -25.55 16.78 7.18
N PRO A 332 -26.83 17.05 7.50
CA PRO A 332 -27.22 18.10 8.46
C PRO A 332 -26.74 17.89 9.90
N LEU A 333 -26.17 16.72 10.23
CA LEU A 333 -25.75 16.34 11.59
C LEU A 333 -24.25 16.48 11.83
N SER A 334 -23.53 17.24 11.00
CA SER A 334 -22.08 17.46 11.17
C SER A 334 -21.70 18.05 12.53
N PHE A 335 -22.62 18.75 13.22
CA PHE A 335 -22.39 19.32 14.56
C PHE A 335 -22.13 18.26 15.64
N LEU A 336 -22.57 17.00 15.45
CA LEU A 336 -22.36 15.92 16.42
C LEU A 336 -20.88 15.50 16.55
N THR A 337 -20.03 15.79 15.55
CA THR A 337 -18.58 15.52 15.64
C THR A 337 -17.88 16.41 16.66
N LYS A 338 -18.44 17.60 16.96
CA LYS A 338 -17.89 18.55 17.95
C LYS A 338 -18.03 18.07 19.40
N LEU A 339 -18.98 17.17 19.69
CA LEU A 339 -19.28 16.77 21.06
C LEU A 339 -18.21 15.84 21.68
N ARG A 340 -17.28 15.26 20.90
CA ARG A 340 -16.13 14.44 21.37
C ARG A 340 -16.42 13.43 22.51
N ILE A 341 -17.66 12.96 22.72
CA ILE A 341 -17.99 12.03 23.81
C ILE A 341 -17.50 10.62 23.45
N PRO A 342 -16.55 10.03 24.20
CA PRO A 342 -16.10 8.67 23.95
C PRO A 342 -17.14 7.67 24.48
N HIS A 343 -17.80 6.95 23.58
CA HIS A 343 -18.76 5.89 23.91
C HIS A 343 -18.06 4.78 24.76
N PRO A 344 -18.68 4.23 25.83
CA PRO A 344 -18.03 3.26 26.72
C PRO A 344 -17.57 1.98 26.02
N GLY A 345 -18.33 1.47 25.05
CA GLY A 345 -17.89 0.38 24.15
C GLY A 345 -16.66 0.71 23.28
N ARG A 346 -16.37 2.00 23.06
CA ARG A 346 -15.20 2.50 22.33
C ARG A 346 -13.95 2.46 23.19
N VAL A 347 -14.10 2.71 24.49
CA VAL A 347 -13.00 2.61 25.48
C VAL A 347 -12.65 1.13 25.71
N GLY A 348 -13.65 0.28 25.96
CA GLY A 348 -13.45 -1.17 26.10
C GLY A 348 -12.87 -1.81 24.83
N GLY A 349 -13.39 -1.45 23.66
CA GLY A 349 -12.86 -1.89 22.37
C GLY A 349 -11.43 -1.42 22.11
N ARG A 350 -11.08 -0.18 22.47
CA ARG A 350 -9.71 0.35 22.33
C ARG A 350 -8.71 -0.41 23.20
N VAL A 351 -9.07 -0.76 24.43
CA VAL A 351 -8.22 -1.55 25.34
C VAL A 351 -8.05 -2.99 24.85
N PHE A 352 -9.11 -3.63 24.37
CA PHE A 352 -9.02 -4.96 23.78
C PHE A 352 -8.14 -4.96 22.53
N ILE A 353 -8.35 -4.01 21.62
CA ILE A 353 -7.54 -3.86 20.41
C ILE A 353 -6.08 -3.61 20.77
N SER A 354 -5.77 -2.67 21.66
CA SER A 354 -4.37 -2.37 22.02
C SER A 354 -3.64 -3.55 22.66
N ARG A 355 -4.36 -4.47 23.33
CA ARG A 355 -3.80 -5.69 23.93
C ARG A 355 -3.69 -6.85 22.95
N ALA A 356 -4.69 -7.06 22.09
CA ALA A 356 -4.76 -8.21 21.19
C ALA A 356 -4.01 -7.98 19.87
N MET A 357 -3.98 -6.74 19.38
CA MET A 357 -3.37 -6.37 18.11
C MET A 357 -1.87 -6.63 18.00
N PRO A 358 -1.03 -6.41 19.05
CA PRO A 358 0.39 -6.74 18.97
C PRO A 358 0.62 -8.24 18.75
N LEU A 359 -0.12 -9.08 19.48
CA LEU A 359 -0.07 -10.55 19.35
C LEU A 359 -0.55 -11.00 17.97
N MET A 360 -1.68 -10.46 17.52
CA MET A 360 -2.23 -10.75 16.18
C MET A 360 -1.24 -10.38 15.10
N LEU A 361 -0.63 -9.19 15.17
CA LEU A 361 0.32 -8.72 14.16
C LEU A 361 1.64 -9.46 14.21
N SER A 362 2.12 -9.82 15.39
CA SER A 362 3.26 -10.72 15.55
C SER A 362 2.99 -12.07 14.85
N TRP A 363 1.79 -12.61 15.01
CA TRP A 363 1.39 -13.87 14.35
C TRP A 363 1.19 -13.72 12.84
N VAL A 364 0.68 -12.58 12.38
CA VAL A 364 0.56 -12.26 10.95
C VAL A 364 1.95 -12.19 10.31
N LEU A 365 2.84 -11.38 10.88
CA LEU A 365 4.15 -11.05 10.32
C LEU A 365 5.18 -12.17 10.50
N GLY A 366 5.27 -12.74 11.71
CA GLY A 366 6.28 -13.74 12.08
C GLY A 366 5.78 -15.18 12.09
N GLY A 367 4.49 -15.41 11.85
CA GLY A 367 3.90 -16.74 12.00
C GLY A 367 3.96 -17.24 13.43
N ASN A 368 4.31 -18.52 13.61
CA ASN A 368 4.56 -19.07 14.95
C ASN A 368 5.99 -18.73 15.41
N SER A 369 6.14 -17.55 16.03
CA SER A 369 7.42 -17.02 16.47
C SER A 369 8.04 -17.75 17.67
N GLU A 370 7.29 -18.60 18.37
CA GLU A 370 7.81 -19.40 19.50
C GLU A 370 8.86 -20.42 19.03
N LYS A 371 8.76 -20.90 17.79
CA LYS A 371 9.72 -21.85 17.18
C LYS A 371 11.00 -21.20 16.63
N LEU A 372 11.19 -19.90 16.86
CA LEU A 372 12.36 -19.15 16.38
C LEU A 372 13.48 -19.09 17.44
N GLU A 373 13.25 -19.58 18.66
CA GLU A 373 14.27 -19.64 19.72
C GLU A 373 15.45 -20.55 19.30
N GLY A 374 16.67 -20.03 19.41
CA GLY A 374 17.90 -20.76 19.09
C GLY A 374 18.36 -20.71 17.63
N ARG A 375 17.60 -20.09 16.71
CA ARG A 375 18.09 -19.89 15.33
C ARG A 375 19.23 -18.87 15.29
N VAL A 376 20.29 -19.20 14.54
CA VAL A 376 21.33 -18.21 14.20
C VAL A 376 20.64 -17.07 13.44
N PRO A 377 20.72 -15.82 13.91
CA PRO A 377 20.05 -14.70 13.23
C PRO A 377 20.71 -14.43 11.88
N SER A 378 20.16 -14.98 10.81
CA SER A 378 20.45 -14.55 9.45
C SER A 378 19.63 -13.27 9.20
N CYS A 379 20.31 -12.12 9.10
CA CYS A 379 19.72 -10.76 8.98
C CYS A 379 19.32 -10.10 10.31
N ARG A 380 20.28 -9.49 11.01
CA ARG A 380 20.00 -8.46 12.02
C ARG A 380 19.99 -7.08 11.38
N LEU A 381 19.03 -6.25 11.75
CA LEU A 381 19.16 -4.79 11.64
C LEU A 381 19.66 -4.28 13.00
N SER A 382 20.76 -3.54 13.00
CA SER A 382 21.21 -2.75 14.16
C SER A 382 20.38 -1.47 14.34
N GLU A 383 19.58 -1.10 13.32
CA GLU A 383 18.79 0.12 13.29
C GLU A 383 17.53 0.00 14.13
N LYS A 384 17.38 0.90 15.11
CA LYS A 384 16.16 1.07 15.89
C LYS A 384 15.23 2.08 15.22
N ALA A 385 13.92 1.85 15.31
CA ALA A 385 12.94 2.87 14.95
C ALA A 385 13.18 4.14 15.81
N SER A 386 12.96 5.32 15.23
CA SER A 386 13.08 6.59 15.95
C SER A 386 12.13 6.63 17.16
N ASP A 387 12.62 7.15 18.27
CA ASP A 387 11.85 7.39 19.49
C ASP A 387 10.97 8.65 19.40
N GLN A 388 11.12 9.45 18.34
CA GLN A 388 10.41 10.72 18.15
C GLN A 388 8.97 10.55 17.65
N LEU A 389 8.53 9.33 17.35
CA LEU A 389 7.21 9.09 16.78
C LEU A 389 6.07 9.71 17.60
N GLN A 390 6.13 9.60 18.93
CA GLN A 390 5.09 10.16 19.79
C GLN A 390 5.02 11.70 19.70
N ARG A 391 6.17 12.35 19.50
CA ARG A 391 6.25 13.80 19.26
C ARG A 391 5.60 14.15 17.92
N TRP A 392 5.91 13.42 16.86
CA TRP A 392 5.33 13.64 15.52
C TRP A 392 3.82 13.39 15.45
N PHE A 393 3.24 12.60 16.35
CA PHE A 393 1.79 12.46 16.46
C PHE A 393 1.08 13.67 17.11
N GLN A 394 1.83 14.57 17.75
CA GLN A 394 1.29 15.69 18.51
C GLN A 394 1.70 17.06 17.94
N ASP A 395 2.76 17.09 17.14
CA ASP A 395 3.39 18.29 16.61
C ASP A 395 3.74 18.07 15.13
N ASP A 396 2.84 18.48 14.24
CA ASP A 396 3.02 18.39 12.79
C ASP A 396 4.23 19.22 12.32
N ASP A 397 4.54 20.34 13.00
CA ASP A 397 5.71 21.16 12.69
C ASP A 397 7.02 20.44 13.05
N ALA A 398 7.04 19.62 14.11
CA ALA A 398 8.19 18.77 14.41
C ALA A 398 8.41 17.67 13.35
N LEU A 399 7.33 17.16 12.73
CA LEU A 399 7.43 16.21 11.63
C LEU A 399 7.99 16.90 10.37
N GLU A 400 7.50 18.09 10.04
CA GLU A 400 8.01 18.88 8.90
C GLU A 400 9.48 19.26 9.07
N ARG A 401 9.90 19.65 10.28
CA ARG A 401 11.31 19.96 10.55
C ARG A 401 12.23 18.75 10.45
N ALA A 402 11.70 17.54 10.58
CA ALA A 402 12.46 16.30 10.43
C ALA A 402 12.66 15.88 8.96
N LEU A 403 12.06 16.59 7.99
CA LEU A 403 12.19 16.31 6.56
C LEU A 403 13.64 16.46 6.07
N GLY A 404 14.17 15.40 5.46
CA GLY A 404 15.55 15.30 4.95
C GLY A 404 15.72 15.79 3.52
N GLY A 405 15.22 16.99 3.18
CA GLY A 405 15.32 17.55 1.82
C GLY A 405 15.41 19.08 1.76
N GLU A 406 15.64 19.59 0.55
CA GLU A 406 15.71 21.02 0.25
C GLU A 406 14.32 21.57 -0.11
N TRP A 407 14.07 22.84 0.25
CA TRP A 407 12.80 23.49 -0.02
C TRP A 407 12.89 24.31 -1.30
N PHE A 408 11.90 24.14 -2.16
CA PHE A 408 11.81 24.80 -3.45
C PHE A 408 10.46 25.51 -3.62
N LEU A 409 10.49 26.65 -4.31
CA LEU A 409 9.30 27.23 -4.93
C LEU A 409 9.35 26.85 -6.41
N ILE A 410 8.46 25.95 -6.83
CA ILE A 410 8.35 25.49 -8.21
C ILE A 410 7.25 26.30 -8.91
N PRO A 411 7.52 26.96 -10.04
CA PRO A 411 6.52 27.75 -10.74
C PRO A 411 5.34 26.88 -11.21
N GLN A 412 4.12 27.45 -11.17
CA GLN A 412 2.89 26.83 -11.67
C GLN A 412 2.16 27.75 -12.64
N GLY A 413 1.54 27.19 -13.69
CA GLY A 413 0.75 27.93 -14.68
C GLY A 413 1.13 27.58 -16.13
N ASP A 414 0.46 28.21 -17.08
CA ASP A 414 0.68 27.98 -18.52
C ASP A 414 1.95 28.70 -19.03
N ASP A 415 2.37 29.80 -18.38
CA ASP A 415 3.58 30.60 -18.72
C ASP A 415 4.78 30.25 -17.81
N THR A 416 5.04 28.97 -17.55
CA THR A 416 6.10 28.53 -16.60
C THR A 416 7.53 28.65 -17.13
N GLU A 417 7.73 28.73 -18.46
CA GLU A 417 9.07 28.78 -19.08
C GLU A 417 9.86 30.06 -18.74
N ALA A 418 9.19 31.12 -18.25
CA ALA A 418 9.82 32.39 -17.91
C ALA A 418 10.21 32.54 -16.44
N LEU A 419 9.82 31.61 -15.56
CA LEU A 419 10.05 31.72 -14.11
C LEU A 419 11.09 30.70 -13.61
N PRO A 420 12.08 31.11 -12.81
CA PRO A 420 13.04 30.18 -12.25
C PRO A 420 12.43 29.36 -11.10
N THR A 421 12.88 28.11 -10.94
CA THR A 421 12.68 27.40 -9.67
C THR A 421 13.58 28.04 -8.61
N ILE A 422 13.01 28.36 -7.45
CA ILE A 422 13.72 29.06 -6.38
C ILE A 422 14.09 28.06 -5.28
N SER A 423 15.38 27.87 -5.02
CA SER A 423 15.86 27.11 -3.87
C SER A 423 15.91 28.00 -2.63
N LEU A 424 15.34 27.52 -1.53
CA LEU A 424 15.24 28.28 -0.29
C LEU A 424 16.36 27.88 0.69
N SER A 425 17.15 28.87 1.09
CA SER A 425 18.23 28.69 2.08
C SER A 425 17.69 28.26 3.44
N ARG A 426 18.33 27.26 4.07
CA ARG A 426 18.09 26.91 5.47
C ARG A 426 18.84 27.80 6.47
N ASP A 427 19.82 28.59 6.00
CA ASP A 427 20.59 29.52 6.83
C ASP A 427 19.74 30.73 7.20
N GLU A 428 19.50 30.91 8.51
CA GLU A 428 18.68 31.99 9.06
C GLU A 428 19.23 33.38 8.74
N ASN A 429 20.54 33.49 8.47
CA ASN A 429 21.19 34.75 8.14
C ASN A 429 21.19 35.06 6.63
N ARG A 430 20.66 34.15 5.80
CA ARG A 430 20.61 34.29 4.34
C ARG A 430 19.18 34.16 3.81
N PRO A 431 18.32 35.17 4.06
CA PRO A 431 16.95 35.18 3.53
C PRO A 431 16.94 35.27 1.99
N THR A 432 15.78 35.00 1.39
CA THR A 432 15.55 35.13 -0.05
C THR A 432 14.63 36.31 -0.32
N LEU A 433 15.13 37.35 -0.98
CA LEU A 433 14.35 38.51 -1.43
C LEU A 433 13.74 38.21 -2.80
N ILE A 434 12.42 38.30 -2.88
CA ILE A 434 11.64 38.24 -4.11
C ILE A 434 11.31 39.66 -4.56
N GLY A 435 11.66 39.98 -5.80
CA GLY A 435 11.40 41.29 -6.38
C GLY A 435 11.28 41.24 -7.89
N ARG A 436 10.85 42.34 -8.50
CA ARG A 436 10.77 42.46 -9.96
C ARG A 436 12.15 42.46 -10.62
N VAL A 437 13.15 42.94 -9.87
CA VAL A 437 14.55 43.05 -10.27
C VAL A 437 15.43 42.43 -9.19
N SER A 438 16.65 42.05 -9.56
CA SER A 438 17.65 41.56 -8.61
C SER A 438 18.28 42.73 -7.85
N HIS A 439 18.61 42.54 -6.58
CA HIS A 439 19.27 43.51 -5.72
C HIS A 439 20.60 42.92 -5.23
N GLU A 440 21.73 43.35 -5.83
CA GLU A 440 23.06 42.83 -5.51
C GLU A 440 23.52 43.17 -4.09
N ASP A 441 23.05 44.28 -3.53
CA ASP A 441 23.38 44.74 -2.18
C ASP A 441 22.62 43.99 -1.08
N PHE A 442 21.72 43.06 -1.44
CA PHE A 442 20.97 42.28 -0.47
C PHE A 442 21.86 41.19 0.15
N PRO A 443 21.96 41.09 1.49
CA PRO A 443 22.88 40.16 2.17
C PRO A 443 22.54 38.67 1.94
N GLY A 444 21.33 38.38 1.44
CA GLY A 444 20.85 37.03 1.16
C GLY A 444 20.83 36.68 -0.33
N ILE A 445 19.86 35.85 -0.73
CA ILE A 445 19.62 35.49 -2.12
C ILE A 445 18.61 36.49 -2.70
N SER A 446 18.90 37.14 -3.82
CA SER A 446 17.93 37.98 -4.53
C SER A 446 17.43 37.29 -5.79
N VAL A 447 16.11 37.20 -5.95
CA VAL A 447 15.45 36.56 -7.09
C VAL A 447 14.59 37.59 -7.81
N ALA A 448 14.88 37.76 -9.10
CA ALA A 448 14.11 38.62 -9.99
C ALA A 448 12.97 37.82 -10.67
N LEU A 449 11.74 38.28 -10.49
CA LEU A 449 10.55 37.79 -11.18
C LEU A 449 10.00 38.91 -12.07
N PRO A 450 10.25 38.91 -13.39
CA PRO A 450 9.89 40.01 -14.29
C PRO A 450 8.39 40.03 -14.63
N CYS A 451 7.53 39.91 -13.62
CA CYS A 451 6.07 39.91 -13.76
C CYS A 451 5.51 41.30 -13.43
N PRO A 452 4.48 41.79 -14.16
CA PRO A 452 3.96 43.15 -14.00
C PRO A 452 3.49 43.51 -12.58
N GLN A 453 2.89 42.54 -11.87
CA GLN A 453 2.36 42.77 -10.51
C GLN A 453 3.35 42.44 -9.38
N VAL A 454 4.59 42.06 -9.72
CA VAL A 454 5.66 41.92 -8.73
C VAL A 454 6.28 43.30 -8.51
N SER A 455 6.44 43.70 -7.25
CA SER A 455 7.03 44.99 -6.88
C SER A 455 8.55 44.87 -6.89
N GLU A 456 9.28 45.99 -6.99
CA GLU A 456 10.76 45.95 -7.03
C GLU A 456 11.38 45.20 -5.85
N ARG A 457 10.81 45.40 -4.65
CA ARG A 457 11.00 44.55 -3.47
C ARG A 457 9.62 44.10 -3.04
N HIS A 458 9.28 42.85 -3.29
CA HIS A 458 7.90 42.34 -3.13
C HIS A 458 7.74 41.58 -1.82
N ALA A 459 8.57 40.57 -1.59
CA ALA A 459 8.50 39.75 -0.38
C ALA A 459 9.89 39.25 0.04
N GLU A 460 10.04 38.91 1.31
CA GLU A 460 11.23 38.24 1.86
C GLU A 460 10.82 36.88 2.42
N ILE A 461 11.61 35.86 2.12
CA ILE A 461 11.46 34.51 2.66
C ILE A 461 12.63 34.20 3.57
N SER A 462 12.35 33.84 4.82
CA SER A 462 13.36 33.53 5.82
C SER A 462 13.13 32.14 6.43
N CYS A 463 14.21 31.55 6.92
CA CYS A 463 14.18 30.32 7.70
C CYS A 463 14.42 30.65 9.17
N LYS A 464 13.67 30.02 10.08
CA LYS A 464 13.88 30.09 11.53
C LYS A 464 13.50 28.76 12.16
N ASP A 465 14.41 28.18 12.95
CA ASP A 465 14.24 26.89 13.62
C ASP A 465 13.85 25.74 12.66
N GLY A 466 14.31 25.81 11.41
CA GLY A 466 13.98 24.86 10.34
C GLY A 466 12.59 25.05 9.70
N ALA A 467 11.87 26.11 10.07
CA ALA A 467 10.61 26.53 9.48
C ALA A 467 10.80 27.76 8.59
N TYR A 468 10.09 27.81 7.46
CA TYR A 468 10.10 28.91 6.51
C TYR A 468 8.91 29.88 6.68
N PHE A 469 9.20 31.16 6.52
CA PHE A 469 8.24 32.26 6.64
C PHE A 469 8.35 33.15 5.42
N VAL A 470 7.23 33.68 4.96
CA VAL A 470 7.18 34.72 3.92
C VAL A 470 6.61 36.00 4.52
N THR A 471 7.25 37.12 4.20
CA THR A 471 6.88 38.46 4.66
C THR A 471 6.66 39.34 3.44
N ASP A 472 5.45 39.85 3.25
CA ASP A 472 5.15 40.84 2.22
C ASP A 472 5.80 42.19 2.59
N LEU A 473 6.64 42.75 1.73
CA LEU A 473 7.39 43.99 1.98
C LEU A 473 6.60 45.24 1.56
N ARG A 474 5.30 45.27 1.86
CA ARG A 474 4.33 46.29 1.39
C ARG A 474 4.25 46.35 -0.13
N SER A 475 4.16 45.18 -0.76
CA SER A 475 4.00 45.11 -2.20
C SER A 475 2.68 45.75 -2.65
N GLU A 476 2.67 46.33 -3.84
CA GLU A 476 1.51 47.05 -4.38
C GLU A 476 0.28 46.12 -4.54
N HIS A 477 0.52 44.93 -5.09
CA HIS A 477 -0.53 43.95 -5.41
C HIS A 477 -0.68 42.83 -4.36
N GLY A 478 0.18 42.81 -3.34
CA GLY A 478 0.14 41.86 -2.23
C GLY A 478 0.69 40.47 -2.57
N THR A 479 1.19 39.80 -1.53
CA THR A 479 1.49 38.37 -1.53
C THR A 479 0.28 37.56 -1.04
N TRP A 480 -0.01 36.44 -1.69
CA TRP A 480 -1.12 35.56 -1.35
C TRP A 480 -0.63 34.13 -1.08
N ILE A 481 -1.28 33.45 -0.14
CA ILE A 481 -1.06 32.03 0.13
C ILE A 481 -2.37 31.28 -0.06
N SER A 482 -2.30 30.15 -0.76
CA SER A 482 -3.36 29.14 -0.80
C SER A 482 -2.90 27.88 -0.09
N ASP A 483 -3.68 27.44 0.90
CA ASP A 483 -3.41 26.19 1.62
C ASP A 483 -3.88 24.95 0.84
N ASN A 484 -3.69 23.77 1.43
CA ASN A 484 -4.06 22.48 0.83
C ASN A 484 -5.58 22.29 0.67
N GLU A 485 -6.41 23.11 1.32
CA GLU A 485 -7.87 23.12 1.13
C GLU A 485 -8.29 24.11 0.02
N GLY A 486 -7.33 24.79 -0.61
CA GLY A 486 -7.57 25.82 -1.62
C GLY A 486 -8.02 27.16 -1.02
N ARG A 487 -7.89 27.35 0.30
CA ARG A 487 -8.24 28.62 0.95
C ARG A 487 -7.16 29.65 0.67
N ARG A 488 -7.46 30.56 -0.24
CA ARG A 488 -6.60 31.68 -0.62
C ARG A 488 -6.79 32.87 0.33
N HIS A 489 -5.71 33.39 0.88
CA HIS A 489 -5.72 34.58 1.73
C HIS A 489 -4.53 35.50 1.44
N ARG A 490 -4.75 36.81 1.62
CA ARG A 490 -3.70 37.84 1.44
C ARG A 490 -2.90 37.95 2.73
N LEU A 491 -1.58 38.06 2.59
CA LEU A 491 -0.70 38.26 3.75
C LEU A 491 -0.79 39.70 4.28
N PRO A 492 -0.74 39.90 5.61
CA PRO A 492 -0.57 41.23 6.18
C PRO A 492 0.82 41.77 5.83
N PRO A 493 0.93 43.03 5.38
CA PRO A 493 2.24 43.64 5.10
C PRO A 493 3.15 43.65 6.33
N ASN A 494 4.43 43.35 6.12
CA ASN A 494 5.49 43.30 7.14
C ASN A 494 5.23 42.32 8.29
N PHE A 495 4.40 41.29 8.09
CA PHE A 495 4.16 40.24 9.07
C PHE A 495 4.67 38.88 8.57
N PRO A 496 5.67 38.28 9.23
CA PRO A 496 6.16 36.95 8.86
C PRO A 496 5.06 35.90 9.00
N THR A 497 4.72 35.26 7.89
CA THR A 497 3.67 34.23 7.83
C THR A 497 4.28 32.89 7.49
N ARG A 498 4.03 31.87 8.33
CA ARG A 498 4.47 30.49 8.11
C ARG A 498 3.79 29.92 6.87
N PHE A 499 4.53 29.18 6.05
CA PHE A 499 3.98 28.39 4.96
C PHE A 499 4.49 26.95 4.97
N HIS A 500 3.66 26.02 4.50
CA HIS A 500 3.90 24.58 4.60
C HIS A 500 4.14 23.94 3.23
N PRO A 501 4.64 22.70 3.16
CA PRO A 501 4.72 21.96 1.90
C PRO A 501 3.34 21.87 1.24
N SER A 502 3.33 21.83 -0.09
CA SER A 502 2.13 21.82 -0.94
C SER A 502 1.31 23.13 -0.98
N PHE A 503 1.63 24.12 -0.15
CA PHE A 503 1.02 25.45 -0.27
C PHE A 503 1.42 26.12 -1.58
N VAL A 504 0.57 27.03 -2.05
CA VAL A 504 0.84 27.86 -3.23
C VAL A 504 1.03 29.30 -2.78
N ILE A 505 2.14 29.92 -3.18
CA ILE A 505 2.47 31.32 -2.92
C ILE A 505 2.34 32.09 -4.24
N GLU A 506 1.60 33.19 -4.23
CA GLU A 506 1.42 34.08 -5.37
C GLU A 506 2.02 35.45 -5.03
N PHE A 507 2.92 35.94 -5.87
CA PHE A 507 3.50 37.28 -5.76
C PHE A 507 2.77 38.23 -6.71
N GLY A 508 1.74 38.91 -6.21
CA GLY A 508 0.78 39.66 -7.01
C GLY A 508 -0.59 38.98 -7.10
N GLY A 509 -1.55 39.64 -7.75
CA GLY A 509 -2.95 39.19 -7.87
C GLY A 509 -3.36 38.63 -9.24
N ASP A 510 -2.48 38.71 -10.25
CA ASP A 510 -2.74 38.31 -11.64
C ASP A 510 -2.45 36.84 -11.96
N LYS A 511 -2.00 36.06 -10.97
CA LYS A 511 -1.58 34.66 -11.11
C LYS A 511 -0.46 34.43 -12.11
N LYS A 512 0.37 35.45 -12.40
CA LYS A 512 1.54 35.28 -13.27
C LYS A 512 2.80 34.83 -12.53
N ALA A 513 2.90 35.09 -11.23
CA ALA A 513 4.02 34.67 -10.38
C ALA A 513 3.53 33.72 -9.28
N VAL A 514 3.16 32.51 -9.68
CA VAL A 514 2.56 31.48 -8.81
C VAL A 514 3.55 30.35 -8.60
N PHE A 515 3.78 29.99 -7.34
CA PHE A 515 4.75 28.96 -6.99
C PHE A 515 4.15 27.96 -6.01
N ARG A 516 4.37 26.68 -6.25
CA ARG A 516 4.08 25.60 -5.30
C ARG A 516 5.29 25.30 -4.44
N VAL A 517 5.07 25.22 -3.14
CA VAL A 517 6.10 24.86 -2.16
C VAL A 517 6.32 23.36 -2.18
N LYS A 518 7.55 22.93 -2.48
CA LYS A 518 7.95 21.53 -2.59
C LYS A 518 9.17 21.25 -1.73
N VAL A 519 9.26 20.05 -1.17
CA VAL A 519 10.44 19.59 -0.42
C VAL A 519 10.97 18.34 -1.11
N LEU A 520 12.18 18.43 -1.65
CA LEU A 520 12.76 17.40 -2.52
C LEU A 520 14.21 17.09 -2.10
N LYS A 521 14.67 15.85 -2.30
CA LYS A 521 16.07 15.48 -2.03
C LYS A 521 17.08 16.06 -3.02
N ALA A 522 16.60 16.36 -4.23
CA ALA A 522 17.38 16.90 -5.32
C ALA A 522 16.46 17.87 -6.10
N PRO A 523 17.03 18.87 -6.79
CA PRO A 523 16.23 19.74 -7.65
C PRO A 523 15.49 18.91 -8.72
N PRO A 524 14.29 19.33 -9.13
CA PRO A 524 13.54 18.65 -10.17
C PRO A 524 14.37 18.58 -11.46
N LYS A 525 14.42 17.40 -12.09
CA LYS A 525 15.01 17.27 -13.43
C LYS A 525 14.13 18.06 -14.39
N VAL A 526 14.67 19.09 -15.01
CA VAL A 526 14.04 19.73 -16.18
C VAL A 526 13.94 18.64 -17.24
N THR A 527 12.73 18.15 -17.47
CA THR A 527 12.48 17.20 -18.55
C THR A 527 12.54 18.02 -19.83
N GLU A 528 13.66 17.95 -20.54
CA GLU A 528 13.69 18.36 -21.95
C GLU A 528 12.71 17.46 -22.69
N HIS A 529 11.46 17.89 -22.82
CA HIS A 529 10.61 17.39 -23.90
C HIS A 529 11.22 17.92 -25.20
N LYS A 530 12.24 17.22 -25.69
CA LYS A 530 12.69 17.37 -27.07
C LYS A 530 11.50 17.07 -27.96
N SER A 531 11.07 18.11 -28.64
CA SER A 531 10.31 18.12 -29.87
C SER A 531 11.06 17.32 -30.96
N GLU A 532 11.00 15.99 -30.90
CA GLU A 532 11.24 15.14 -32.07
C GLU A 532 9.90 14.81 -32.73
N MET A 533 9.27 15.86 -33.26
CA MET A 533 8.30 15.78 -34.35
C MET A 533 8.73 16.77 -35.44
N ALA A 534 9.91 16.53 -36.01
CA ALA A 534 10.29 17.09 -37.31
C ALA A 534 11.49 16.31 -37.86
N LEU A 535 11.19 15.28 -38.67
CA LEU A 535 11.88 14.91 -39.93
C LEU A 535 11.52 13.45 -40.29
N GLN A 536 10.28 13.26 -40.73
CA GLN A 536 10.06 12.33 -41.85
C GLN A 536 10.43 13.08 -43.12
N THR A 537 11.62 12.84 -43.68
CA THR A 537 11.81 12.82 -45.14
C THR A 537 13.12 12.13 -45.52
N VAL A 538 12.95 11.14 -46.40
CA VAL A 538 13.92 10.29 -47.14
C VAL A 538 14.40 9.03 -46.41
#